data_AF-A0A257UFX1-F1
#
_entry.id   AF-A0A257UFX1-F1
#
_cell.length_a   1.000
_cell.length_b   1.000
_cell.length_c   1.000
_cell.angle_alpha   90.00
_cell.angle_beta   90.00
_cell.angle_gamma   90.00
#
_symmetry.space_group_name_H-M   'P 1'
#
loop_
_entity.id
_entity.type
_entity.pdbx_description
1 polymer ?
#
loop_
_entity_poly.entity_id
_entity_poly.type
_entity_poly.pdbx_seq_one_letter_code
_entity_poly.pdbx_strand_id
1 'polypeptide(L)'
;MPSRGVARALRAGIIVIVAKEVPTAALLSALVPAVALVAGLPFANRIEPVVLGLPFLLFWILGWVLLTPVFLAVAYVLADSAADRTAGGTSR
;
A
#
# COMPACT_ATOMS: atom_id res chain seq x y z
N MET A 1 2.50 -13.63 35.00
CA MET A 1 1.38 -14.40 34.41
C MET A 1 0.43 -13.40 33.75
N PRO A 2 0.38 -13.29 32.41
CA PRO A 2 -0.49 -12.32 31.74
C PRO A 2 -1.95 -12.63 32.04
N SER A 3 -2.75 -11.61 32.41
CA SER A 3 -4.15 -11.79 32.73
C SER A 3 -4.94 -12.23 31.49
N ARG A 4 -5.97 -13.06 31.66
CA ARG A 4 -6.78 -13.63 30.56
C ARG A 4 -7.34 -12.55 29.60
N GLY A 5 -7.51 -11.32 30.07
CA GLY A 5 -7.90 -10.16 29.25
C GLY A 5 -6.83 -9.69 28.26
N VAL A 6 -5.55 -9.72 28.65
CA VAL A 6 -4.42 -9.33 27.78
C VAL A 6 -4.26 -10.30 26.61
N ALA A 7 -4.38 -11.61 26.87
CA ALA A 7 -4.32 -12.63 25.81
C ALA A 7 -5.49 -12.51 24.81
N ARG A 8 -6.68 -12.11 25.27
CA ARG A 8 -7.86 -11.92 24.43
C ARG A 8 -7.77 -10.63 23.61
N ALA A 9 -7.26 -9.54 24.19
CA ALA A 9 -7.03 -8.28 23.49
C ALA A 9 -5.93 -8.41 22.42
N LEU A 10 -4.82 -9.10 22.72
CA LEU A 10 -3.77 -9.41 21.74
C LEU A 10 -4.29 -10.27 20.59
N ARG A 11 -5.05 -11.33 20.89
CA ARG A 11 -5.67 -12.18 19.86
C ARG A 11 -6.69 -11.40 19.02
N ALA A 12 -7.55 -10.62 19.66
CA ALA A 12 -8.55 -9.81 18.96
C ALA A 12 -7.91 -8.74 18.09
N GLY A 13 -6.89 -8.04 18.59
CA GLY A 13 -6.14 -7.04 17.82
C GLY A 13 -5.46 -7.64 16.59
N ILE A 14 -4.78 -8.79 16.75
CA ILE A 14 -4.17 -9.52 15.64
C ILE A 14 -5.23 -9.98 14.63
N ILE A 15 -6.36 -10.51 15.09
CA ILE A 15 -7.44 -10.99 14.22
C ILE A 15 -8.10 -9.82 13.46
N VAL A 16 -8.36 -8.69 14.11
CA VAL A 16 -8.96 -7.49 13.47
C VAL A 16 -8.02 -6.89 12.42
N ILE A 17 -6.70 -6.90 12.65
CA ILE A 17 -5.71 -6.46 11.66
C ILE A 17 -5.72 -7.37 10.42
N VAL A 18 -5.90 -8.68 10.61
CA VAL A 18 -5.89 -9.67 9.51
C VAL A 18 -7.24 -9.74 8.78
N ALA A 19 -8.36 -9.49 9.45
CA ALA A 19 -9.71 -9.74 8.93
C ALA A 19 -10.32 -8.56 8.13
N LYS A 20 -9.63 -7.42 8.00
CA LYS A 20 -10.14 -6.32 7.16
C LYS A 20 -10.01 -6.74 5.70
N GLU A 21 -11.13 -7.11 5.07
CA GLU A 21 -11.16 -7.40 3.63
C GLU A 21 -10.69 -6.17 2.86
N VAL A 22 -9.45 -6.19 2.38
CA VAL A 22 -8.86 -5.07 1.67
C VAL A 22 -9.52 -4.99 0.30
N PRO A 23 -10.19 -3.89 -0.07
CA PRO A 23 -10.85 -3.79 -1.36
C PRO A 23 -9.82 -3.90 -2.48
N THR A 24 -10.18 -4.57 -3.57
CA THR A 24 -9.30 -4.78 -4.73
C THR A 24 -8.69 -3.47 -5.23
N ALA A 25 -9.46 -2.37 -5.23
CA ALA A 25 -8.95 -1.06 -5.64
C ALA A 25 -7.78 -0.56 -4.76
N ALA A 26 -7.81 -0.80 -3.45
CA ALA A 26 -6.72 -0.44 -2.54
C ALA A 26 -5.48 -1.32 -2.76
N LEU A 27 -5.68 -2.61 -3.08
CA LEU A 27 -4.59 -3.51 -3.45
C LEU A 27 -3.93 -3.07 -4.77
N LEU A 28 -4.74 -2.72 -5.77
CA LEU A 28 -4.24 -2.23 -7.06
C LEU A 28 -3.41 -0.96 -6.88
N SER A 29 -3.89 0.03 -6.11
CA SER A 29 -3.13 1.26 -5.87
C SER A 29 -1.81 0.99 -5.13
N ALA A 30 -1.81 0.11 -4.13
CA ALA A 30 -0.59 -0.24 -3.39
C ALA A 30 0.42 -1.04 -4.22
N LEU A 31 -0.05 -1.80 -5.22
CA LEU A 31 0.80 -2.58 -6.12
C LEU A 31 1.49 -1.73 -7.19
N VAL A 32 0.93 -0.58 -7.58
CA VAL A 32 1.49 0.28 -8.63
C VAL A 32 2.99 0.58 -8.43
N PRO A 33 3.45 1.12 -7.29
CA PRO A 33 4.87 1.44 -7.11
C PRO A 33 5.77 0.20 -7.17
N ALA A 34 5.33 -0.94 -6.61
CA ALA A 34 6.09 -2.18 -6.65
C ALA A 34 6.24 -2.69 -8.09
N VAL A 35 5.14 -2.70 -8.85
CA VAL A 35 5.15 -3.12 -10.26
C VAL A 35 6.00 -2.15 -11.10
N ALA A 36 5.89 -0.84 -10.89
CA ALA A 36 6.67 0.14 -11.64
C ALA A 36 8.18 0.02 -11.37
N LEU A 37 8.58 -0.28 -10.13
CA LEU A 37 9.98 -0.49 -9.78
C LEU A 37 10.55 -1.78 -10.38
N VAL A 38 9.75 -2.84 -10.49
CA VAL A 38 10.22 -4.15 -10.99
C VAL A 38 10.00 -4.30 -12.50
N ALA A 39 8.76 -4.17 -12.96
CA ALA A 39 8.42 -4.33 -14.38
C ALA A 39 8.91 -3.15 -15.24
N GLY A 40 9.20 -2.00 -14.64
CA GLY A 40 9.79 -0.85 -15.33
C GLY A 40 11.29 -0.99 -15.62
N LEU A 41 12.00 -1.92 -14.97
CA LEU A 41 13.46 -2.09 -15.10
C LEU A 41 13.95 -2.23 -16.54
N PRO A 42 13.36 -3.07 -17.42
CA PRO A 42 13.82 -3.20 -18.81
C PRO A 42 13.77 -1.89 -19.60
N PHE A 43 12.90 -0.97 -19.22
CA PHE A 43 12.73 0.33 -19.87
C PHE A 43 13.60 1.42 -19.23
N ALA A 44 13.69 1.40 -17.90
CA ALA A 44 14.37 2.40 -17.10
C ALA A 44 15.85 2.13 -16.85
N ASN A 45 16.33 0.90 -17.06
CA ASN A 45 17.73 0.53 -16.90
C ASN A 45 18.58 1.03 -18.07
N ARG A 46 18.81 2.35 -18.10
CA ARG A 46 19.66 3.03 -19.08
C ARG A 46 20.58 4.00 -18.34
N ILE A 47 21.84 4.06 -18.77
CA ILE A 47 22.84 5.00 -18.23
C ILE A 47 22.53 6.43 -18.73
N GLU A 48 22.14 6.55 -20.00
CA GLU A 48 21.67 7.78 -20.62
C GLU A 48 20.16 7.67 -20.94
N PRO A 49 19.37 8.73 -20.74
CA PRO A 49 19.78 10.10 -20.38
C PRO A 49 20.09 10.28 -18.88
N VAL A 50 20.89 11.29 -18.56
CA VAL A 50 21.11 11.73 -17.18
C VAL A 50 20.07 12.78 -16.82
N VAL A 51 19.35 12.59 -15.72
CA VAL A 51 18.29 13.48 -15.23
C VAL A 51 18.69 14.02 -13.86
N LEU A 52 18.73 15.34 -13.71
CA LEU A 52 19.17 16.01 -12.46
C LEU A 52 20.56 15.56 -11.97
N GLY A 53 21.46 15.19 -12.89
CA GLY A 53 22.80 14.66 -12.55
C GLY A 53 22.82 13.19 -12.16
N LEU A 54 21.69 12.47 -12.24
CA LEU A 54 21.57 11.06 -11.93
C LEU A 54 21.35 10.24 -13.21
N PRO A 55 21.91 9.02 -13.32
CA PRO A 55 21.47 8.04 -14.31
C PRO A 55 19.94 7.86 -14.27
N PHE A 56 19.31 7.66 -15.43
CA PHE A 56 17.85 7.57 -15.52
C PHE A 56 17.24 6.55 -14.55
N LEU A 57 17.91 5.40 -14.35
CA LEU A 57 17.46 4.39 -13.41
C LEU A 57 17.38 4.90 -11.96
N LEU A 58 18.35 5.71 -11.52
CA LEU A 58 18.33 6.27 -10.17
C LEU A 58 17.21 7.30 -10.01
N PHE A 59 17.03 8.17 -11.02
CA PHE A 59 15.92 9.11 -11.03
C PHE A 59 14.56 8.39 -10.98
N TRP A 60 14.42 7.31 -11.76
CA TRP A 60 13.24 6.46 -11.75
C TRP A 60 12.96 5.87 -10.37
N ILE A 61 13.95 5.20 -9.76
CA ILE A 61 13.79 4.59 -8.43
C ILE A 61 13.42 5.65 -7.40
N LEU A 62 14.13 6.78 -7.34
CA LEU A 62 13.85 7.85 -6.40
C LEU A 62 12.44 8.43 -6.59
N GLY A 63 12.03 8.68 -7.84
CA GLY A 63 10.69 9.15 -8.16
C GLY A 63 9.60 8.20 -7.62
N TRP A 64 9.74 6.89 -7.88
CA TRP A 64 8.77 5.90 -7.41
C TRP A 64 8.79 5.68 -5.90
N VAL A 65 9.96 5.76 -5.26
CA VAL A 65 10.08 5.71 -3.79
C VAL A 65 9.35 6.91 -3.16
N LEU A 66 9.54 8.11 -3.70
CA LEU A 66 8.85 9.32 -3.21
C LEU A 66 7.34 9.28 -3.48
N LEU A 67 6.90 8.64 -4.57
CA LEU A 67 5.48 8.46 -4.87
C LEU A 67 4.80 7.37 -4.03
N THR A 68 5.56 6.41 -3.50
CA THR A 68 5.03 5.28 -2.71
C THR A 68 4.08 5.73 -1.57
N PRO A 69 4.42 6.70 -0.69
CA PRO A 69 3.49 7.16 0.34
C PRO A 69 2.18 7.73 -0.22
N VAL A 70 2.20 8.35 -1.40
CA VAL A 70 0.98 8.86 -2.05
C VAL A 70 0.07 7.69 -2.45
N PHE A 71 0.62 6.65 -3.07
CA PHE A 71 -0.14 5.45 -3.44
C PHE A 71 -0.68 4.70 -2.21
N LEU A 72 0.08 4.64 -1.12
CA LEU A 72 -0.37 4.05 0.13
C LEU A 72 -1.46 4.89 0.81
N ALA A 73 -1.36 6.22 0.76
CA ALA A 73 -2.41 7.11 1.26
C ALA A 73 -3.72 6.92 0.48
N VAL A 74 -3.65 6.81 -0.85
CA VAL A 74 -4.82 6.47 -1.69
C VAL A 74 -5.38 5.10 -1.31
N ALA A 75 -4.52 4.08 -1.16
CA ALA A 75 -4.94 2.75 -0.73
C ALA A 75 -5.67 2.78 0.63
N TYR A 76 -5.17 3.57 1.57
CA TYR A 76 -5.80 3.76 2.88
C TYR A 76 -7.19 4.37 2.75
N VAL A 77 -7.34 5.46 2.00
CA VAL A 77 -8.65 6.11 1.77
C VAL A 77 -9.64 5.16 1.10
N LEU A 78 -9.20 4.38 0.11
CA LEU A 78 -10.03 3.40 -0.57
C LEU A 78 -10.47 2.25 0.35
N ALA A 79 -9.56 1.77 1.21
CA ALA A 79 -9.85 0.74 2.20
C ALA A 79 -10.81 1.21 3.28
N ASP A 80 -10.71 2.48 3.69
CA ASP A 80 -11.61 3.09 4.67
C ASP A 80 -13.01 3.30 4.09
N SER A 81 -13.09 3.88 2.88
CA SER A 81 -14.35 4.11 2.16
C SER A 81 -15.12 2.81 1.83
N ALA A 82 -14.43 1.67 1.76
CA ALA A 82 -15.08 0.38 1.58
C ALA A 82 -15.69 -0.16 2.89
N ALA A 83 -15.04 0.11 4.02
CA ALA A 83 -15.54 -0.28 5.35
C ALA A 83 -16.80 0.51 5.75
N ASP A 84 -16.88 1.79 5.39
CA ASP A 84 -18.07 2.61 5.65
C ASP A 84 -19.30 2.11 4.88
N ARG A 85 -19.10 1.65 3.64
CA ARG A 85 -20.18 1.13 2.78
C ARG A 85 -20.77 -0.18 3.30
N THR A 86 -19.95 -1.07 3.84
CA THR A 86 -20.44 -2.33 4.43
C THR A 86 -21.19 -2.09 5.73
N ALA A 87 -20.78 -1.12 6.56
CA ALA A 87 -21.48 -0.76 7.80
C ALA A 87 -22.86 -0.13 7.54
N GLY A 88 -22.99 0.72 6.52
CA GLY A 88 -24.26 1.37 6.16
C GLY A 88 -25.31 0.45 5.52
N GLY A 89 -24.89 -0.68 4.94
CA GLY A 89 -25.78 -1.63 4.26
C GLY A 89 -26.57 -2.56 5.19
N THR A 90 -26.10 -2.80 6.41
CA THR A 90 -26.72 -3.74 7.37
C THR A 90 -27.90 -3.12 8.16
N SER A 91 -28.15 -1.82 8.02
CA SER A 91 -29.21 -1.10 8.75
C SER A 91 -30.51 -0.88 7.94
N ARG A 92 -30.71 -1.58 6.82
CA ARG A 92 -31.90 -1.44 5.97
C ARG A 92 -32.64 -2.75 5.75
#